data_AF-A0A382BVG7-F1
#
_entry.id   AF-A0A382BVG7-F1
#
_cell.length_a   1.000
_cell.length_b   1.000
_cell.length_c   1.000
_cell.angle_alpha   90.00
_cell.angle_beta   90.00
_cell.angle_gamma   90.00
#
_symmetry.space_group_name_H-M   'P 1'
#
loop_
_entity.id
_entity.type
_entity.pdbx_description
1 polymer ?
#
loop_
_entity_poly.entity_id
_entity_poly.type
_entity_poly.pdbx_seq_one_letter_code
_entity_poly.pdbx_strand_id
1 'polypeptide(L)'
;MAYKVTREKRIFNRTMMDTGSWVFDGVVIEIVADTYSELITGIDEIPDTDLTWFSEGRLGIEGMPNKVKGKWVARLKTPLENKRREQFVLED
;
A
#
# COMPACT_ATOMS: atom_id res chain seq x y z
N MET A 1 19.99 4.88 12.44
CA MET A 1 18.58 4.45 12.32
C MET A 1 18.58 3.21 11.45
N ALA A 2 17.99 2.12 11.93
CA ALA A 2 18.07 0.79 11.33
C ALA A 2 17.24 0.66 10.03
N TYR A 3 16.18 1.45 9.87
CA TYR A 3 15.32 1.49 8.68
C TYR A 3 14.64 2.85 8.59
N LYS A 4 14.05 3.13 7.43
CA LYS A 4 13.24 4.31 7.14
C LYS A 4 11.82 3.87 6.80
N VAL A 5 10.84 4.45 7.49
CA VAL A 5 9.41 4.25 7.20
C VAL A 5 8.85 5.51 6.56
N THR A 6 8.18 5.38 5.43
CA THR A 6 7.42 6.44 4.78
C THR A 6 5.96 6.04 4.67
N ARG A 7 5.06 7.01 4.86
CA ARG A 7 3.61 6.82 4.77
C ARG A 7 3.07 7.77 3.72
N GLU A 8 2.34 7.22 2.76
CA GLU A 8 1.75 7.96 1.66
C GLU A 8 0.24 7.73 1.64
N LYS A 9 -0.55 8.80 1.77
CA LYS A 9 -1.98 8.73 1.52
C LYS A 9 -2.21 8.55 0.03
N ARG A 10 -2.96 7.52 -0.33
CA ARG A 10 -3.23 7.17 -1.72
C ARG A 10 -4.71 6.91 -1.93
N ILE A 11 -5.18 7.34 -3.10
CA ILE A 11 -6.53 7.06 -3.57
C ILE A 11 -6.48 5.79 -4.41
N PHE A 12 -7.35 4.84 -4.08
CA PHE A 12 -7.48 3.56 -4.76
C PHE A 12 -8.78 3.53 -5.55
N ASN A 13 -8.66 3.37 -6.87
CA ASN A 13 -9.81 3.20 -7.75
C ASN A 13 -10.03 1.71 -8.02
N ARG A 14 -11.23 1.21 -7.73
CA ARG A 14 -11.63 -0.17 -8.02
C ARG A 14 -12.91 -0.17 -8.81
N THR A 15 -12.82 -0.64 -10.04
CA THR A 15 -14.00 -0.92 -10.88
C THR A 15 -14.56 -2.29 -10.52
N MET A 16 -15.80 -2.31 -10.06
CA MET A 16 -16.54 -3.54 -9.80
C MET A 16 -17.53 -3.76 -10.94
N MET A 17 -17.55 -4.96 -11.54
CA MET A 17 -18.34 -5.27 -12.73
C MET A 17 -19.84 -4.91 -12.58
N ASP A 18 -20.40 -5.07 -11.38
CA ASP A 18 -21.85 -4.88 -11.18
C ASP A 18 -22.24 -3.55 -10.55
N THR A 19 -21.31 -2.80 -9.94
CA THR A 19 -21.62 -1.62 -9.12
C THR A 19 -20.92 -0.34 -9.56
N GLY A 20 -20.06 -0.41 -10.58
CA GLY A 20 -19.33 0.71 -11.15
C GLY A 20 -17.99 0.99 -10.46
N SER A 21 -17.42 2.16 -10.74
CA SER A 21 -16.15 2.60 -10.17
C SER A 21 -16.33 3.14 -8.75
N TRP A 22 -15.48 2.65 -7.86
CA TRP A 22 -15.41 3.07 -6.47
C TRP A 22 -14.03 3.64 -6.17
N VAL A 23 -14.04 4.71 -5.39
CA VAL A 23 -12.85 5.40 -4.90
C VAL A 23 -12.74 5.13 -3.40
N PHE A 24 -11.54 4.76 -2.96
CA PHE A 24 -11.22 4.51 -1.57
C PHE A 24 -9.98 5.30 -1.17
N ASP A 25 -9.90 5.69 0.09
CA ASP A 25 -8.69 6.24 0.67
C ASP A 25 -7.94 5.11 1.39
N GLY A 26 -6.61 5.11 1.29
CA GLY A 26 -5.77 4.21 2.06
C GLY A 26 -4.39 4.80 2.25
N VAL A 27 -3.59 4.19 3.13
CA VAL A 27 -2.20 4.58 3.35
C VAL A 27 -1.30 3.47 2.85
N VAL A 28 -0.37 3.81 1.97
CA VAL A 28 0.75 2.93 1.59
C VAL A 28 1.91 3.23 2.52
N ILE A 29 2.44 2.19 3.16
CA ILE A 29 3.59 2.27 4.05
C ILE A 29 4.75 1.60 3.34
N GLU A 30 5.81 2.35 3.07
CA GLU A 30 7.06 1.82 2.53
C GLU A 30 8.12 1.77 3.63
N ILE A 31 8.78 0.63 3.75
CA ILE A 31 9.88 0.40 4.69
C ILE A 31 11.12 0.12 3.86
N VAL A 32 12.20 0.85 4.13
CA VAL A 32 13.50 0.70 3.48
C VAL A 32 14.58 0.49 4.51
N ALA A 33 15.36 -0.58 4.37
CA ALA A 33 16.41 -0.97 5.29
C ALA A 33 17.68 -1.43 4.57
N ASP A 34 18.82 -1.44 5.26
CA ASP A 34 20.08 -1.94 4.70
C ASP A 34 20.17 -3.47 4.81
N THR A 35 19.56 -4.06 5.84
CA THR A 35 19.47 -5.52 6.02
C THR A 35 18.02 -6.02 6.07
N TYR A 36 17.86 -7.33 5.87
CA TYR A 36 16.53 -7.97 5.93
C TYR A 36 15.99 -7.96 7.37
N SER A 37 16.84 -8.20 8.36
CA SER A 37 16.48 -8.19 9.77
C SER A 37 15.88 -6.85 10.18
N GLU A 38 16.53 -5.76 9.79
CA GLU A 38 16.04 -4.40 10.04
C GLU A 38 14.72 -4.10 9.31
N LEU A 39 14.53 -4.65 8.11
CA LEU A 39 13.26 -4.55 7.40
C LEU A 39 12.12 -5.19 8.20
N ILE A 40 12.35 -6.41 8.71
CA ILE A 40 11.35 -7.13 9.52
C ILE A 40 11.05 -6.36 10.81
N THR A 41 12.07 -5.87 11.52
CA THR A 41 11.85 -5.01 12.69
C THR A 41 11.01 -3.78 12.36
N GLY A 42 11.30 -3.12 11.24
CA GLY A 42 10.51 -1.97 10.79
C GLY A 42 9.07 -2.29 10.39
N ILE A 43 8.78 -3.54 10.02
CA ILE A 43 7.41 -4.03 9.77
C ILE A 43 6.72 -4.33 11.10
N ASP A 44 7.38 -5.03 12.02
CA ASP A 44 6.82 -5.45 13.31
C ASP A 44 6.46 -4.27 14.23
N GLU A 45 7.13 -3.12 14.08
CA GLU A 45 6.84 -1.91 14.85
C GLU A 45 5.65 -1.09 14.32
N ILE A 46 5.04 -1.46 13.19
CA ILE A 46 3.88 -0.73 12.68
C ILE A 46 2.64 -1.13 13.51
N PRO A 47 1.97 -0.18 14.20
CA PRO A 47 0.91 -0.50 15.16
C PRO A 47 -0.43 -0.93 14.53
N ASP A 48 -0.50 -1.12 13.21
CA ASP A 48 -1.74 -1.43 12.49
C ASP A 48 -1.98 -2.94 12.41
N THR A 49 -3.12 -3.40 12.93
CA THR A 49 -3.46 -4.83 13.01
C THR A 49 -3.84 -5.46 11.68
N ASP A 50 -4.24 -4.65 10.70
CA ASP A 50 -4.86 -5.11 9.45
C ASP A 50 -4.05 -4.69 8.20
N LEU A 51 -2.73 -4.60 8.34
CA LEU A 51 -1.84 -4.34 7.21
C LEU A 51 -1.88 -5.50 6.22
N THR A 52 -2.00 -5.15 4.94
CA THR A 52 -1.90 -6.12 3.84
C THR A 52 -0.75 -5.73 2.92
N TRP A 53 -0.16 -6.71 2.24
CA TRP A 53 0.85 -6.40 1.23
C TRP A 53 0.26 -5.52 0.12
N PHE A 54 1.01 -4.51 -0.27
CA PHE A 54 0.64 -3.69 -1.40
C PHE A 54 0.77 -4.52 -2.70
N SER A 55 -0.32 -4.64 -3.46
CA SER A 55 -0.42 -5.64 -4.54
C SER A 55 -1.03 -5.08 -5.84
N GLU A 56 -0.64 -3.87 -6.24
CA GLU A 56 -1.17 -3.21 -7.45
C GLU A 56 -0.48 -3.59 -8.76
N GLY A 57 0.50 -4.51 -8.75
CA GLY A 57 1.16 -4.94 -9.96
C GLY A 57 0.65 -6.26 -10.52
N ARG A 58 1.35 -6.72 -11.56
CA ARG A 58 0.93 -7.83 -12.42
C ARG A 58 0.94 -9.19 -11.72
N LEU A 59 1.73 -9.33 -10.66
CA LEU A 59 1.91 -10.59 -9.94
C LEU A 59 1.32 -10.55 -8.52
N GLY A 60 0.90 -9.39 -8.04
CA GLY A 60 0.26 -9.22 -6.73
C GLY A 60 1.22 -9.42 -5.55
N ILE A 61 2.54 -9.35 -5.78
CA ILE A 61 3.60 -9.55 -4.77
C ILE A 61 4.51 -8.32 -4.64
N GLU A 62 4.15 -7.20 -5.24
CA GLU A 62 5.01 -6.02 -5.36
C GLU A 62 5.36 -5.38 -4.00
N GLY A 63 4.53 -5.63 -2.98
CA GLY A 63 4.75 -5.17 -1.62
C GLY A 63 5.56 -6.12 -0.76
N MET A 64 5.77 -7.37 -1.18
CA MET A 64 6.57 -8.33 -0.41
C MET A 64 8.03 -7.87 -0.31
N PRO A 65 8.74 -8.24 0.77
CA PRO A 65 10.15 -7.93 0.95
C PRO A 65 11.00 -8.30 -0.26
N ASN A 66 11.70 -7.31 -0.82
CA ASN A 66 12.61 -7.51 -1.96
C ASN A 66 13.83 -6.59 -1.87
N LYS A 67 14.83 -6.85 -2.71
CA LYS A 67 16.01 -5.98 -2.83
C LYS A 67 15.86 -5.03 -4.02
N VAL A 68 15.99 -3.73 -3.75
CA VAL A 68 16.00 -2.67 -4.75
C VAL A 68 17.24 -1.80 -4.56
N LYS A 69 18.09 -1.71 -5.58
CA LYS A 69 19.32 -0.90 -5.57
C LYS A 69 20.19 -1.12 -4.31
N GLY A 70 20.30 -2.39 -3.87
CA GLY A 70 21.12 -2.79 -2.73
C GLY A 70 20.44 -2.66 -1.36
N LYS A 71 19.25 -2.06 -1.27
CA LYS A 71 18.47 -1.97 -0.04
C LYS A 71 17.32 -2.95 -0.02
N TRP A 72 16.92 -3.37 1.17
CA TRP A 72 15.69 -4.12 1.39
C TRP A 72 14.50 -3.18 1.44
N VAL A 73 13.43 -3.53 0.74
CA VAL A 73 12.21 -2.73 0.63
C VAL A 73 10.99 -3.62 0.83
N ALA A 74 10.00 -3.11 1.54
CA ALA A 74 8.67 -3.69 1.66
C ALA A 74 7.61 -2.59 1.53
N ARG A 75 6.45 -2.93 0.98
CA ARG A 75 5.29 -2.03 0.91
C ARG A 75 4.04 -2.69 1.43
N LEU A 76 3.45 -2.08 2.43
CA LEU A 76 2.20 -2.48 3.06
C LEU A 76 1.14 -1.43 2.73
N LYS A 77 -0.13 -1.79 2.89
CA LYS A 77 -1.24 -0.85 2.87
C LYS A 77 -2.16 -1.08 4.06
N THR A 78 -2.72 0.00 4.56
CA THR A 78 -3.80 -0.04 5.55
C THR A 78 -5.10 -0.54 4.91
N PRO A 79 -6.11 -0.91 5.71
CA PRO A 79 -7.46 -1.08 5.24
C PRO A 79 -7.93 0.13 4.42
N LEU A 80 -8.74 -0.15 3.40
CA LEU A 80 -9.33 0.87 2.53
C LEU A 80 -10.55 1.49 3.22
N GLU A 81 -10.54 2.81 3.35
CA GLU A 81 -11.58 3.61 4.02
C GLU A 81 -12.27 4.56 3.03
N ASN A 82 -13.31 5.26 3.50
CA ASN A 82 -14.01 6.31 2.75
C ASN A 82 -14.48 5.90 1.34
N LYS A 83 -15.10 4.72 1.25
CA LYS A 83 -15.70 4.18 0.02
C LYS A 83 -16.74 5.17 -0.54
N ARG A 84 -16.41 5.77 -1.69
CA ARG A 84 -17.32 6.67 -2.43
C ARG A 84 -17.46 6.19 -3.88
N ARG A 85 -18.65 6.31 -4.44
CA ARG A 85 -18.90 5.97 -5.85
C ARG A 85 -18.34 7.10 -6.71
N GLU A 86 -17.57 6.76 -7.74
CA GLU A 86 -17.10 7.74 -8.72
C GLU A 86 -18.33 8.22 -9.51
N GLN A 87 -18.80 9.44 -9.23
CA GLN A 87 -19.85 10.06 -10.01
C GLN A 87 -19.22 10.62 -11.29
N PHE A 88 -19.53 10.01 -12.43
CA PHE A 88 -19.31 10.64 -13.72
C PHE A 88 -20.24 11.86 -13.79
N VAL A 89 -19.67 13.06 -13.68
CA VAL A 89 -20.37 14.26 -14.13
C VAL A 89 -20.35 14.19 -15.65
N LEU A 90 -21.47 13.77 -16.24
CA LEU A 90 -21.75 14.06 -17.64
C LEU A 90 -22.03 15.56 -17.68
N GLU A 91 -21.07 16.36 -18.15
CA GLU A 91 -21.39 17.70 -18.64
C GLU A 91 -22.16 17.52 -19.95
N ASP A 92 -23.40 18.02 -19.98
CA ASP A 92 -24.32 18.08 -21.13
C ASP A 92 -23.74 18.85 -22.33
#